data_AF-A0A920L3B1-F1
#
_entry.id   AF-A0A920L3B1-F1
#
_cell.length_a   1.000
_cell.length_b   1.000
_cell.length_c   1.000
_cell.angle_alpha   90.00
_cell.angle_beta   90.00
_cell.angle_gamma   90.00
#
_symmetry.space_group_name_H-M   'P 1'
#
loop_
_entity.id
_entity.type
_entity.pdbx_description
1 polymer ?
#
loop_
_entity_poly.entity_id
_entity_poly.type
_entity_poly.pdbx_seq_one_letter_code
_entity_poly.pdbx_strand_id
1 'polypeptide(L)'
;MAYSKKVVEKFENTLNEPEKNSVGRWDPSDSDIGTGMVGAPACGDVMRLQIKCAPKNNTHVISDVKFKTYGCGSAIASSSELVDMLVGKTLEEAKEIKIRI
;
A
#
# COMPACT_ATOMS: atom_id res chain seq x y z
N MET A 1 -13.68 -12.12 -19.66
CA MET A 1 -12.53 -11.41 -19.04
C MET A 1 -11.97 -12.29 -17.94
N ALA A 2 -10.64 -12.44 -17.86
CA ALA A 2 -9.97 -13.41 -16.97
C ALA A 2 -9.88 -12.97 -15.48
N TYR A 3 -10.35 -11.77 -15.16
CA TYR A 3 -10.33 -11.21 -13.81
C TYR A 3 -11.75 -11.07 -13.25
N SER A 4 -11.89 -11.19 -11.93
CA SER A 4 -13.18 -11.02 -11.25
C SER A 4 -13.64 -9.57 -11.34
N LYS A 5 -14.96 -9.33 -11.40
CA LYS A 5 -15.54 -7.98 -11.50
C LYS A 5 -15.03 -7.05 -10.39
N LYS A 6 -14.84 -7.57 -9.17
CA LYS A 6 -14.30 -6.83 -8.02
C LYS A 6 -12.88 -6.34 -8.25
N VAL A 7 -12.03 -7.14 -8.90
CA VAL A 7 -10.63 -6.76 -9.19
C VAL A 7 -10.58 -5.67 -10.26
N VAL A 8 -11.39 -5.81 -11.31
CA VAL A 8 -11.47 -4.83 -12.40
C VAL A 8 -11.97 -3.48 -11.88
N GLU A 9 -13.06 -3.48 -11.12
CA GLU A 9 -13.63 -2.26 -10.54
C GLU A 9 -12.65 -1.57 -9.58
N LYS A 10 -11.96 -2.33 -8.71
CA LYS A 10 -10.96 -1.77 -7.80
C LYS A 10 -9.75 -1.22 -8.54
N PHE A 11 -9.31 -1.88 -9.61
CA PHE A 11 -8.25 -1.38 -10.49
C PHE A 11 -8.65 -0.08 -11.20
N GLU A 12 -9.83 -0.04 -11.80
CA GLU A 12 -10.36 1.16 -12.47
C GLU A 12 -10.53 2.33 -11.50
N ASN A 13 -11.06 2.07 -10.30
CA ASN A 13 -11.17 3.10 -9.25
C ASN A 13 -9.80 3.62 -8.79
N THR A 14 -8.82 2.73 -8.66
CA THR A 14 -7.44 3.09 -8.29
C THR A 14 -6.77 3.93 -9.39
N LEU A 15 -7.08 3.68 -10.66
CA LEU A 15 -6.59 4.47 -11.80
C LEU A 15 -7.28 5.83 -11.95
N ASN A 16 -8.61 5.86 -11.80
CA ASN A 16 -9.42 7.07 -12.01
C ASN A 16 -9.29 8.04 -10.84
N GLU A 17 -9.10 7.56 -9.62
CA GLU A 17 -9.00 8.38 -8.41
C GLU A 17 -7.76 7.99 -7.56
N PRO A 18 -6.54 8.30 -8.04
CA PRO A 18 -5.31 7.89 -7.37
C PRO A 18 -5.17 8.51 -5.97
N GLU A 19 -5.59 9.77 -5.79
CA GLU A 19 -5.47 10.46 -4.50
C GLU A 19 -6.39 9.88 -3.41
N LYS A 20 -7.56 9.37 -3.77
CA LYS A 20 -8.50 8.75 -2.82
C LYS A 20 -8.12 7.31 -2.45
N ASN A 21 -7.45 6.60 -3.34
CA ASN A 21 -7.00 5.22 -3.11
C ASN A 21 -5.56 5.16 -2.60
N SER A 22 -5.09 6.21 -1.93
CA SER A 22 -3.75 6.25 -1.34
C SER A 22 -2.61 5.99 -2.34
N VAL A 23 -2.84 6.26 -3.62
CA VAL A 23 -1.81 6.17 -4.66
C VAL A 23 -1.01 7.45 -4.67
N GLY A 24 0.28 7.35 -4.37
CA GLY A 24 1.14 8.51 -4.35
C GLY A 24 2.52 8.22 -3.81
N ARG A 25 3.25 9.29 -3.52
CA ARG A 25 4.56 9.23 -2.91
C ARG A 25 4.73 10.39 -1.95
N TRP A 26 5.41 10.13 -0.85
CA TRP A 26 6.01 11.16 -0.01
C TRP A 26 7.52 11.22 -0.20
N ASP A 27 8.12 12.31 0.29
CA ASP A 27 9.56 12.45 0.32
C ASP A 27 10.15 11.38 1.28
N PRO A 28 11.00 10.47 0.79
CA PRO A 28 11.62 9.46 1.65
C PRO A 28 12.61 10.06 2.66
N SER A 29 12.93 11.35 2.58
CA SER A 29 13.80 12.03 3.54
C SER A 29 13.10 12.46 4.82
N ASP A 30 11.77 12.36 4.92
CA ASP A 30 11.03 12.66 6.14
C ASP A 30 11.27 11.58 7.22
N SER A 31 11.54 12.01 8.45
CA SER A 31 11.81 11.12 9.60
C SER A 31 10.61 10.25 9.99
N ASP A 32 9.40 10.71 9.67
CA ASP A 32 8.14 10.07 10.09
C ASP A 32 7.63 9.07 9.05
N ILE A 33 8.37 8.87 7.95
CA ILE A 33 7.94 8.09 6.79
C ILE A 33 8.84 6.87 6.59
N GLY A 34 8.28 5.69 6.85
CA GLY A 34 8.90 4.42 6.51
C GLY A 34 8.68 4.10 5.03
N THR A 35 9.74 3.97 4.24
CA THR A 35 9.63 3.58 2.82
C THR A 35 10.16 2.16 2.62
N GLY A 36 9.29 1.26 2.17
CA GLY A 36 9.63 -0.08 1.70
C GLY A 36 9.47 -0.19 0.18
N MET A 37 10.45 -0.78 -0.50
CA MET A 37 10.35 -1.08 -1.93
C MET A 37 10.74 -2.53 -2.14
N VAL A 38 9.83 -3.29 -2.75
CA VAL A 38 9.99 -4.73 -2.99
C VAL A 38 9.66 -5.00 -4.45
N GLY A 39 10.47 -5.83 -5.10
CA GLY A 39 10.30 -6.23 -6.49
C GLY A 39 11.59 -6.11 -7.30
N ALA A 40 11.58 -6.75 -8.46
CA ALA A 40 12.70 -6.72 -9.40
C ALA A 40 12.25 -5.99 -10.67
N PRO A 41 12.98 -4.95 -11.13
CA PRO A 41 12.67 -4.25 -12.38
C PRO A 41 12.57 -5.19 -13.59
N ALA A 42 13.30 -6.32 -13.54
CA ALA A 42 13.31 -7.33 -14.59
C ALA A 42 11.99 -8.10 -14.74
N CYS A 43 11.18 -8.19 -13.67
CA CYS A 43 9.92 -8.96 -13.68
C CYS A 43 8.69 -8.09 -13.97
N GLY A 44 8.84 -6.76 -14.09
CA GLY A 44 7.71 -5.83 -14.30
C GLY A 44 6.81 -5.62 -13.07
N ASP A 45 7.00 -6.41 -12.00
CA ASP A 45 6.28 -6.28 -10.74
C ASP A 45 7.15 -5.56 -9.70
N VAL A 46 6.92 -4.26 -9.51
CA VAL A 46 7.61 -3.42 -8.52
C VAL A 46 6.59 -2.74 -7.64
N MET A 47 6.64 -3.01 -6.34
CA MET A 47 5.79 -2.38 -5.34
C MET A 47 6.62 -1.49 -4.43
N ARG A 48 6.21 -0.22 -4.33
CA ARG A 48 6.68 0.72 -3.33
C ARG A 48 5.55 0.99 -2.36
N LEU A 49 5.81 0.84 -1.07
CA LEU A 49 4.89 1.13 0.01
C LEU A 49 5.55 2.10 0.98
N GLN A 50 4.85 3.17 1.31
CA GLN A 50 5.28 4.17 2.26
C GLN A 50 4.26 4.26 3.37
N ILE A 51 4.71 4.20 4.62
CA ILE A 51 3.86 4.32 5.81
C ILE A 51 4.25 5.58 6.55
N LYS A 52 3.27 6.35 7.00
CA LYS A 52 3.47 7.50 7.87
C LYS A 52 3.14 7.10 9.30
N CYS A 53 4.17 7.06 10.14
CA CYS A 53 4.04 6.67 11.53
C CYS A 53 3.91 7.92 12.41
N ALA A 54 2.88 7.96 13.27
CA ALA A 54 2.72 8.97 14.29
C ALA A 54 3.04 8.38 15.67
N PRO A 55 3.80 9.09 16.53
CA PRO A 55 3.99 8.69 17.90
C PRO A 55 2.67 8.81 18.66
N LYS A 56 2.19 7.72 19.25
CA LYS A 56 1.04 7.71 20.14
C LYS A 56 1.45 7.02 21.44
N ASN A 57 1.66 7.83 22.49
CA ASN A 57 2.18 7.37 23.78
C ASN A 57 3.54 6.68 23.63
N ASN A 58 3.57 5.34 23.75
CA ASN A 58 4.78 4.51 23.75
C ASN A 58 4.88 3.62 22.50
N THR A 59 4.00 3.81 21.52
CA THR A 59 3.97 3.03 20.27
C THR A 59 3.88 3.94 19.06
N HIS A 60 4.26 3.40 17.90
CA HIS A 60 4.07 4.05 16.62
C HIS A 60 2.81 3.50 15.96
N VAL A 61 1.85 4.37 15.70
CA VAL A 61 0.62 4.05 14.97
C VAL A 61 0.75 4.55 13.55
N ILE A 62 0.34 3.72 12.60
CA ILE A 62 0.30 4.06 11.18
C ILE A 62 -0.88 5.02 10.98
N SER A 63 -0.56 6.29 10.73
CA SER A 63 -1.55 7.35 10.51
C SER A 63 -2.08 7.36 9.08
N ASP A 64 -1.21 7.04 8.12
CA ASP A 64 -1.52 7.06 6.71
C ASP A 64 -0.54 6.12 5.98
N VAL A 65 -0.96 5.58 4.85
CA VAL A 65 -0.15 4.68 4.03
C VAL A 65 -0.37 5.05 2.58
N LYS A 66 0.72 5.21 1.82
CA LYS A 66 0.67 5.37 0.37
C LYS A 66 1.37 4.22 -0.31
N PHE A 67 0.82 3.77 -1.43
CA PHE A 67 1.46 2.73 -2.23
C PHE A 67 1.56 3.14 -3.69
N LYS A 68 2.53 2.52 -4.37
CA LYS A 68 2.71 2.62 -5.81
C LYS A 68 3.17 1.27 -6.31
N THR A 69 2.26 0.56 -6.97
CA THR A 69 2.52 -0.76 -7.54
C THR A 69 2.52 -0.66 -9.05
N TYR A 70 3.56 -1.18 -9.67
CA TYR A 70 3.63 -1.49 -11.08
C TYR A 70 3.51 -3.00 -11.20
N GLY A 71 2.50 -3.47 -11.93
CA GLY A 71 2.25 -4.89 -12.09
C GLY A 71 0.86 -5.21 -12.60
N CYS A 72 0.53 -6.49 -12.57
CA CYS A 72 -0.79 -7.02 -12.90
C CYS A 72 -1.90 -6.34 -12.06
N GLY A 73 -3.10 -6.14 -12.64
CA GLY A 73 -4.25 -5.53 -11.93
C GLY A 73 -4.65 -6.26 -10.65
N SER A 74 -4.36 -7.56 -10.52
CA SER A 74 -4.55 -8.31 -9.28
C SER A 74 -3.59 -7.84 -8.17
N ALA A 75 -2.33 -7.54 -8.50
CA ALA A 75 -1.36 -7.02 -7.55
C ALA A 75 -1.81 -5.64 -7.02
N ILE A 76 -2.34 -4.78 -7.89
CA ILE A 76 -2.84 -3.45 -7.51
C ILE A 76 -4.04 -3.57 -6.56
N ALA A 77 -5.01 -4.45 -6.87
CA ALA A 77 -6.16 -4.68 -6.02
C ALA A 77 -5.77 -5.21 -4.63
N SER A 78 -4.83 -6.17 -4.56
CA SER A 78 -4.32 -6.70 -3.29
C SER A 78 -3.52 -5.66 -2.50
N SER A 79 -2.71 -4.84 -3.16
CA SER A 79 -1.97 -3.74 -2.50
C SER A 79 -2.93 -2.69 -1.91
N SER A 80 -4.00 -2.34 -2.62
CA SER A 80 -4.99 -1.39 -2.11
C SER A 80 -5.68 -1.91 -0.85
N GLU A 81 -6.07 -3.19 -0.83
CA GLU A 81 -6.68 -3.79 0.37
C GLU A 81 -5.72 -3.88 1.57
N LEU A 82 -4.43 -4.16 1.31
CA LEU A 82 -3.40 -4.11 2.34
C LEU A 82 -3.31 -2.73 3.00
N VAL A 83 -3.30 -1.68 2.19
CA VAL A 83 -3.17 -0.29 2.63
C VAL A 83 -4.35 0.09 3.53
N ASP A 84 -5.57 -0.26 3.15
CA ASP A 84 -6.77 -0.01 3.96
C ASP A 84 -6.69 -0.71 5.33
N MET A 85 -6.12 -1.92 5.38
CA MET A 85 -5.96 -2.68 6.63
C MET A 85 -4.85 -2.15 7.55
N LEU A 86 -3.85 -1.46 6.99
CA LEU A 86 -2.70 -0.94 7.75
C LEU A 86 -3.00 0.39 8.44
N VAL A 87 -3.87 1.23 7.86
CA VAL A 87 -4.22 2.53 8.45
C VAL A 87 -4.88 2.32 9.82
N GLY A 88 -4.36 3.01 10.85
CA GLY A 88 -4.86 2.96 12.22
C GLY A 88 -4.29 1.82 13.07
N LYS A 89 -3.45 0.93 12.51
CA LYS A 89 -2.78 -0.13 13.27
C LYS A 89 -1.43 0.29 13.81
N THR A 90 -0.97 -0.39 14.85
CA THR A 90 0.39 -0.25 15.39
C THR A 90 1.40 -0.99 14.52
N LEU A 91 2.69 -0.64 14.64
CA LEU A 91 3.77 -1.35 13.93
C LEU A 91 3.81 -2.86 14.24
N GLU A 92 3.46 -3.27 15.46
CA GLU A 92 3.45 -4.69 15.83
C GLU A 92 2.28 -5.43 15.17
N GLU A 93 1.06 -4.87 15.20
CA GLU A 93 -0.08 -5.44 14.48
C GLU A 93 0.14 -5.47 12.97
N ALA A 94 0.81 -4.45 12.42
CA ALA A 94 1.15 -4.39 11.00
C ALA A 94 2.08 -5.54 10.56
N LYS A 95 3.01 -5.97 11.44
CA LYS A 95 3.88 -7.14 11.17
C LYS A 95 3.12 -8.46 11.16
N GLU A 96 2.02 -8.55 11.89
CA GLU A 96 1.19 -9.77 11.94
C GLU A 96 0.27 -9.90 10.72
N ILE A 97 -0.02 -8.80 10.01
CA ILE A 97 -0.82 -8.84 8.79
C ILE A 97 -0.05 -9.62 7.71
N LYS A 98 -0.61 -10.77 7.33
CA LYS A 98 -0.17 -11.59 6.21
C LYS A 98 -1.28 -11.68 5.19
N ILE A 99 -1.07 -11.12 4.01
CA ILE A 99 -1.94 -11.37 2.87
C ILE A 99 -1.53 -12.71 2.26
N ARG A 100 -2.43 -13.69 2.37
CA ARG A 100 -2.35 -14.92 1.58
C ARG A 100 -2.95 -14.59 0.21
N ILE A 101 -2.07 -14.34 -0.75
CA ILE A 101 -2.40 -14.21 -2.18
C ILE A 101 -2.33 -15.59 -2.81
#